data_AF-A0A0F9CZ97-F1
#
_entry.id   AF-A0A0F9CZ97-F1
#
_cell.length_a   1.000
_cell.length_b   1.000
_cell.length_c   1.000
_cell.angle_alpha   90.00
_cell.angle_beta   90.00
_cell.angle_gamma   90.00
#
_symmetry.space_group_name_H-M   'P 1'
#
loop_
_entity.id
_entity.type
_entity.pdbx_description
1 polymer ?
#
loop_
_entity_poly.entity_id
_entity_poly.type
_entity_poly.pdbx_seq_one_letter_code
_entity_poly.pdbx_strand_id
1 'polypeptide(L)'
;MIEKEEPSVYYKSNSFNYFYSRKGDEIIDVQRNRSINILFDVCKKEDKTHFFEILRKVLEGLKKDKINEESNFKINQFIAEELDALDDKLVPVYLFHRYRYDVFSKKEIIDDFPPLVQIEPSSICNYRCVFCFQSFLSKNKKMMGTMNFDLYKKIIDEIDGKVGFISLASRGEPFLCKNINKILRYNIGKFVSAKINTNGSI
;
A
#
# COMPACT_ATOMS: atom_id res chain seq x y z
N MET A 1 31.33 -39.52 -13.99
CA MET A 1 30.26 -39.56 -12.98
C MET A 1 29.71 -38.15 -12.90
N ILE A 2 28.46 -37.94 -13.27
CA ILE A 2 27.80 -36.62 -13.15
C ILE A 2 27.29 -36.56 -11.72
N GLU A 3 27.88 -35.70 -10.89
CA GLU A 3 27.38 -35.42 -9.54
C GLU A 3 25.97 -34.87 -9.67
N LYS A 4 24.99 -35.60 -9.11
CA LYS A 4 23.64 -35.08 -8.94
C LYS A 4 23.70 -34.09 -7.79
N GLU A 5 23.60 -32.80 -8.09
CA GLU A 5 23.34 -31.78 -7.07
C GLU A 5 22.04 -32.15 -6.32
N GLU A 6 22.10 -32.19 -4.99
CA GLU A 6 20.92 -32.37 -4.17
C GLU A 6 19.96 -31.18 -4.40
N PRO A 7 18.65 -31.42 -4.58
CA PRO A 7 17.71 -30.34 -4.82
C PRO A 7 17.67 -29.39 -3.61
N SER A 8 17.95 -28.11 -3.85
CA SER A 8 17.89 -27.08 -2.82
C SER A 8 16.49 -27.04 -2.17
N VAL A 9 16.43 -27.12 -0.84
CA VAL A 9 15.15 -27.01 -0.10
C VAL A 9 14.55 -25.62 -0.32
N TYR A 10 13.38 -25.56 -0.97
CA TYR A 10 12.65 -24.32 -1.16
C TYR A 10 11.89 -23.92 0.10
N TYR A 11 12.23 -22.76 0.67
CA TYR A 11 11.52 -22.16 1.79
C TYR A 11 10.51 -21.14 1.28
N LYS A 12 9.20 -21.42 1.42
CA LYS A 12 8.12 -20.52 0.98
C LYS A 12 8.18 -19.13 1.62
N SER A 13 8.76 -18.98 2.81
CA SER A 13 9.00 -17.67 3.43
C SER A 13 9.95 -16.78 2.62
N ASN A 14 10.81 -17.41 1.79
CA ASN A 14 11.84 -16.73 1.01
C ASN A 14 11.39 -16.41 -0.41
N SER A 15 10.11 -16.65 -0.76
CA SER A 15 9.57 -16.43 -2.12
C SER A 15 9.84 -15.05 -2.69
N PHE A 16 10.02 -14.04 -1.83
CA PHE A 16 10.22 -12.64 -2.22
C PHE A 16 11.63 -12.13 -1.94
N ASN A 17 12.52 -12.94 -1.37
CA ASN A 17 13.87 -12.49 -0.99
C ASN A 17 14.74 -12.15 -2.21
N TYR A 18 14.42 -12.71 -3.37
CA TYR A 18 15.18 -12.51 -4.61
C TYR A 18 14.48 -11.54 -5.58
N PHE A 19 13.46 -10.79 -5.13
CA PHE A 19 12.84 -9.77 -5.96
C PHE A 19 13.73 -8.53 -5.97
N TYR A 20 14.33 -8.22 -7.11
CA TYR A 20 15.22 -7.06 -7.27
C TYR A 20 14.58 -5.99 -8.18
N SER A 21 15.01 -4.74 -7.99
CA SER A 21 14.64 -3.63 -8.86
C SER A 21 15.32 -3.81 -10.20
N ARG A 22 14.61 -3.58 -11.31
CA ARG A 22 15.27 -3.51 -12.63
C ARG A 22 16.27 -2.36 -12.73
N LYS A 23 16.15 -1.36 -11.83
CA LYS A 23 17.03 -0.20 -11.74
C LYS A 23 18.21 -0.41 -10.77
N GLY A 24 18.34 -1.61 -10.20
CA GLY A 24 19.41 -1.95 -9.26
C GLY A 24 19.22 -1.35 -7.85
N ASP A 25 20.17 -1.62 -6.96
CA ASP A 25 20.08 -1.20 -5.54
C ASP A 25 20.24 0.32 -5.36
N GLU A 26 20.83 1.01 -6.33
CA GLU A 26 21.02 2.46 -6.33
C GLU A 26 19.70 3.24 -6.26
N ILE A 27 18.58 2.64 -6.69
CA ILE A 27 17.26 3.28 -6.65
C ILE A 27 16.89 3.71 -5.22
N ILE A 28 17.34 2.96 -4.20
CA ILE A 28 17.06 3.28 -2.80
C ILE A 28 17.71 4.62 -2.43
N ASP A 29 18.99 4.78 -2.71
CA ASP A 29 19.74 6.00 -2.37
C ASP A 29 19.27 7.18 -3.21
N VAL A 30 18.99 6.96 -4.50
CA VAL A 30 18.43 7.99 -5.39
C VAL A 30 17.10 8.52 -4.83
N GLN A 31 16.16 7.64 -4.50
CA GLN A 31 14.84 8.05 -4.02
C GLN A 31 14.88 8.58 -2.59
N ARG A 32 15.81 8.11 -1.76
CA ARG A 32 16.08 8.70 -0.44
C ARG A 32 16.56 10.14 -0.56
N ASN A 33 17.58 10.40 -1.39
CA ASN A 33 18.11 11.75 -1.59
C ASN A 33 17.07 12.69 -2.20
N ARG A 34 16.33 12.22 -3.21
CA ARG A 34 15.20 12.95 -3.79
C ARG A 34 14.16 13.31 -2.73
N SER A 35 13.77 12.35 -1.89
CA SER A 35 12.81 12.56 -0.80
C SER A 35 13.32 13.59 0.21
N ILE A 36 14.59 13.52 0.61
CA ILE A 36 15.20 14.49 1.55
C ILE A 36 15.14 15.91 0.96
N ASN A 37 15.52 16.08 -0.31
CA ASN A 37 15.51 17.39 -0.96
C ASN A 37 14.10 18.00 -1.01
N ILE A 38 13.12 17.23 -1.47
CA ILE A 38 11.72 17.67 -1.55
C ILE A 38 11.18 18.02 -0.15
N LEU A 39 11.39 17.13 0.83
CA LEU A 39 10.90 17.36 2.19
C LEU A 39 11.60 18.52 2.89
N PHE A 40 12.89 18.76 2.60
CA PHE A 40 13.62 19.91 3.13
C PHE A 40 12.97 21.22 2.69
N ASP A 41 12.61 21.35 1.43
CA ASP A 41 11.93 22.55 0.92
C ASP A 41 10.51 22.69 1.45
N VAL A 42 9.75 21.59 1.50
CA VAL A 42 8.38 21.59 2.03
C VAL A 42 8.37 21.96 3.52
N CYS A 43 9.27 21.41 4.32
CA CYS A 43 9.31 21.61 5.77
C CYS A 43 9.90 22.96 6.22
N LYS A 44 10.42 23.79 5.31
CA LYS A 44 10.80 25.19 5.62
C LYS A 44 9.61 26.02 6.08
N LYS A 45 8.40 25.65 5.67
CA LYS A 45 7.16 26.27 6.14
C LYS A 45 6.98 25.98 7.63
N GLU A 46 6.81 27.03 8.43
CA GLU A 46 6.46 26.94 9.85
C GLU A 46 4.97 26.59 10.03
N ASP A 47 4.60 25.39 9.63
CA ASP A 47 3.26 24.83 9.79
C ASP A 47 3.30 23.69 10.84
N LYS A 48 2.45 23.75 11.85
CA LYS A 48 2.38 22.79 12.96
C LYS A 48 1.23 21.79 12.84
N THR A 49 0.61 21.67 11.66
CA THR A 49 -0.38 20.63 11.43
C THR A 49 0.26 19.24 11.52
N HIS A 50 -0.55 18.24 11.88
CA HIS A 50 -0.15 16.82 11.96
C HIS A 50 0.61 16.35 10.71
N PHE A 51 0.19 16.83 9.54
CA PHE A 51 0.88 16.57 8.27
C PHE A 51 2.36 16.97 8.32
N PHE A 52 2.66 18.23 8.64
CA PHE A 52 4.04 18.72 8.69
C PHE A 52 4.85 18.14 9.85
N GLU A 53 4.22 17.83 10.98
CA GLU A 53 4.89 17.14 12.09
C GLU A 53 5.40 15.76 11.67
N ILE A 54 4.58 14.98 10.97
CA ILE A 54 4.98 13.68 10.43
C ILE A 54 6.06 13.84 9.35
N LEU A 55 5.93 14.80 8.44
CA LEU A 55 6.95 15.03 7.42
C LEU A 55 8.32 15.39 8.02
N ARG A 56 8.36 16.18 9.10
CA ARG A 56 9.61 16.46 9.82
C ARG A 56 10.21 15.20 10.43
N LYS A 57 9.39 14.33 11.05
CA LYS A 57 9.85 13.03 11.56
C LYS A 57 10.41 12.13 10.45
N VAL A 58 9.76 12.13 9.27
CA VAL A 58 10.25 11.40 8.09
C VAL A 58 11.60 11.98 7.64
N LEU A 59 11.70 13.30 7.48
CA LEU A 59 12.93 13.98 7.06
C LEU A 59 14.10 13.70 8.01
N GLU A 60 13.86 13.79 9.32
CA GLU A 60 14.86 13.45 10.33
C GLU A 60 15.29 11.98 10.24
N GLY A 61 14.32 11.06 10.08
CA GLY A 61 14.59 9.63 9.91
C GLY A 61 15.41 9.34 8.66
N LEU A 62 15.10 9.98 7.53
CA LEU A 62 15.82 9.80 6.28
C LEU A 62 17.23 10.41 6.31
N LYS A 63 17.47 11.49 7.08
CA LYS A 63 18.81 12.10 7.22
C LYS A 63 19.76 11.30 8.11
N LYS A 64 19.24 10.56 9.09
CA LYS A 64 20.08 9.71 9.96
C LYS A 64 20.53 8.48 9.17
N ASP A 65 21.79 8.46 8.73
CA ASP A 65 22.43 7.30 8.07
C ASP A 65 22.49 6.05 8.96
N LYS A 66 22.25 6.20 10.26
CA LYS A 66 22.24 5.11 11.23
C LYS A 66 20.80 4.84 11.67
N ILE A 67 20.48 3.55 11.72
CA ILE A 67 19.25 2.99 12.29
C ILE A 67 19.01 3.65 13.65
N ASN A 68 18.13 4.64 13.70
CA ASN A 68 17.57 5.08 14.97
C ASN A 68 16.45 4.09 15.25
N GLU A 69 16.66 3.18 16.21
CA GLU A 69 15.68 2.16 16.64
C GLU A 69 14.29 2.76 16.91
N GLU A 70 14.25 4.05 17.28
CA GLU A 70 13.03 4.79 17.53
C GLU A 70 12.24 5.17 16.28
N SER A 71 12.84 5.32 15.08
CA SER A 71 12.10 5.85 13.91
C SER A 71 11.60 4.80 12.93
N ASN A 72 12.22 3.60 12.87
CA ASN A 72 11.84 2.38 12.12
C ASN A 72 11.35 2.52 10.65
N PHE A 73 11.30 3.72 10.10
CA PHE A 73 10.92 4.01 8.72
C PHE A 73 12.17 4.02 7.85
N LYS A 74 12.14 3.22 6.79
CA LYS A 74 13.19 3.18 5.77
C LYS A 74 12.57 3.11 4.40
N ILE A 75 13.17 3.79 3.43
CA ILE A 75 12.88 3.53 2.02
C ILE A 75 13.57 2.21 1.69
N ASN A 76 12.78 1.15 1.58
CA ASN A 76 13.25 -0.11 1.02
C ASN A 76 13.05 -0.09 -0.51
N GLN A 77 13.53 -1.13 -1.19
CA GLN A 77 13.43 -1.25 -2.64
C GLN A 77 12.00 -1.06 -3.19
N PHE A 78 10.98 -1.62 -2.53
CA PHE A 78 9.59 -1.50 -2.99
C PHE A 78 9.05 -0.08 -2.84
N ILE A 79 9.39 0.59 -1.74
CA ILE A 79 9.03 2.01 -1.51
C ILE A 79 9.77 2.90 -2.51
N ALA A 80 11.03 2.59 -2.83
CA ALA A 80 11.80 3.33 -3.83
C ALA A 80 11.16 3.23 -5.22
N GLU A 81 10.74 2.04 -5.64
CA GLU A 81 10.03 1.85 -6.91
C GLU A 81 8.67 2.57 -6.94
N GLU A 82 7.92 2.54 -5.83
CA GLU A 82 6.68 3.32 -5.70
C GLU A 82 6.95 4.85 -5.82
N LEU A 83 8.00 5.35 -5.16
CA LEU A 83 8.41 6.76 -5.23
C LEU A 83 8.87 7.18 -6.63
N ASP A 84 9.60 6.31 -7.31
CA ASP A 84 10.10 6.56 -8.66
C ASP A 84 8.98 6.74 -9.68
N ALA A 85 7.86 6.05 -9.50
CA ALA A 85 6.67 6.17 -10.34
C ALA A 85 5.80 7.42 -10.03
N LEU A 86 6.13 8.20 -8.99
CA LEU A 86 5.35 9.35 -8.53
C LEU A 86 5.97 10.68 -8.97
N ASP A 87 5.11 11.64 -9.31
CA ASP A 87 5.51 13.04 -9.46
C ASP A 87 6.01 13.62 -8.12
N ASP A 88 7.00 14.53 -8.19
CA ASP A 88 7.58 15.21 -7.01
C ASP A 88 6.53 15.85 -6.10
N LYS A 89 5.43 16.36 -6.69
CA LYS A 89 4.31 16.99 -5.97
C LYS A 89 3.58 16.01 -5.04
N LEU A 90 3.59 14.73 -5.36
CA LEU A 90 2.92 13.68 -4.58
C LEU A 90 3.84 13.06 -3.52
N VAL A 91 5.16 13.23 -3.62
CA VAL A 91 6.14 12.65 -2.69
C VAL A 91 5.85 13.00 -1.22
N PRO A 92 5.57 14.25 -0.83
CA PRO A 92 5.25 14.57 0.56
C PRO A 92 4.00 13.82 1.05
N VAL A 93 2.93 13.82 0.25
CA VAL A 93 1.67 13.16 0.61
C VAL A 93 1.86 11.65 0.72
N TYR A 94 2.60 11.05 -0.23
CA TYR A 94 2.97 9.64 -0.19
C TYR A 94 3.73 9.30 1.10
N LEU A 95 4.80 10.04 1.42
CA LEU A 95 5.64 9.78 2.59
C LEU A 95 4.89 9.96 3.91
N PHE A 96 3.98 10.95 3.99
CA PHE A 96 3.08 11.11 5.13
C PHE A 96 2.26 9.84 5.37
N HIS A 97 1.56 9.33 4.35
CA HIS A 97 0.73 8.13 4.50
C HIS A 97 1.57 6.86 4.68
N ARG A 98 2.70 6.75 3.98
CA ARG A 98 3.59 5.57 4.06
C ARG A 98 4.24 5.44 5.43
N TYR A 99 4.69 6.54 6.02
CA TYR A 99 5.22 6.54 7.38
C TYR A 99 4.16 6.08 8.39
N ARG A 100 2.94 6.63 8.30
CA ARG A 100 1.82 6.21 9.15
C ARG A 100 1.54 4.72 9.00
N TYR A 101 1.51 4.20 7.77
CA TYR A 101 1.32 2.77 7.51
C TYR A 101 2.41 1.89 8.15
N ASP A 102 3.68 2.22 7.97
CA ASP A 102 4.80 1.37 8.40
C ASP A 102 5.15 1.50 9.90
N VAL A 103 4.89 2.68 10.49
CA VAL A 103 5.34 3.02 11.85
C VAL A 103 4.21 2.96 12.87
N PHE A 104 3.01 3.48 12.56
CA PHE A 104 1.97 3.63 13.58
C PHE A 104 1.48 2.28 14.07
N SER A 105 1.33 1.30 13.18
CA SER A 105 0.95 -0.07 13.57
C SER A 105 1.97 -0.73 14.49
N LYS A 106 3.27 -0.45 14.33
CA LYS A 106 4.34 -1.03 15.17
C LYS A 106 4.45 -0.34 16.53
N LYS A 107 4.07 0.94 16.58
CA LYS A 107 4.10 1.78 17.78
C LYS A 107 2.74 1.89 18.48
N GLU A 108 1.73 1.19 17.98
CA GLU A 108 0.36 1.22 18.50
C GLU A 108 -0.22 2.65 18.61
N ILE A 109 0.14 3.51 17.65
CA ILE A 109 -0.33 4.89 17.58
C ILE A 109 -1.71 4.91 16.93
N ILE A 110 -2.69 5.46 17.64
CA ILE A 110 -4.04 5.72 17.13
C ILE A 110 -4.04 7.08 16.42
N ASP A 111 -4.71 7.14 15.28
CA ASP A 111 -4.83 8.33 14.44
C ASP A 111 -6.30 8.51 14.02
N ASP A 112 -6.67 9.69 13.55
CA ASP A 112 -8.06 10.02 13.22
C ASP A 112 -8.63 9.13 12.10
N PHE A 113 -7.78 8.76 11.15
CA PHE A 113 -8.10 7.89 10.02
C PHE A 113 -7.05 6.81 9.85
N PRO A 114 -7.41 5.61 9.35
CA PRO A 114 -6.42 4.59 9.05
C PRO A 114 -5.54 5.02 7.87
N PRO A 115 -4.27 4.56 7.82
CA PRO A 115 -3.37 4.89 6.72
C PRO A 115 -3.75 4.24 5.39
N LEU A 116 -4.55 3.16 5.43
CA LEU A 116 -5.06 2.44 4.27
C LEU A 116 -6.47 1.91 4.55
N VAL A 117 -7.37 2.04 3.57
CA VAL A 117 -8.73 1.47 3.64
C VAL A 117 -8.86 0.34 2.62
N GLN A 118 -9.24 -0.85 3.10
CA GLN A 118 -9.59 -1.98 2.24
C GLN A 118 -11.11 -2.02 2.03
N ILE A 119 -11.53 -2.04 0.77
CA ILE A 119 -12.94 -2.06 0.36
C ILE A 119 -13.17 -3.32 -0.44
N GLU A 120 -14.27 -4.03 -0.16
CA GLU A 120 -14.67 -5.24 -0.87
C GLU A 120 -15.73 -4.92 -1.94
N PRO A 121 -15.40 -4.84 -3.24
CA PRO A 121 -16.38 -4.52 -4.28
C PRO A 121 -17.31 -5.70 -4.58
N SER A 122 -16.82 -6.91 -4.37
CA SER A 122 -17.53 -8.17 -4.56
C SER A 122 -17.06 -9.14 -3.49
N SER A 123 -18.02 -9.76 -2.82
CA SER A 123 -17.74 -10.88 -1.92
C SER A 123 -17.91 -12.22 -2.65
N ILE A 124 -18.11 -12.23 -3.97
CA ILE A 124 -18.27 -13.45 -4.79
C ILE A 124 -16.99 -13.65 -5.59
N CYS A 125 -16.52 -14.90 -5.68
CA CYS A 125 -15.37 -15.28 -6.50
C CYS A 125 -15.78 -16.37 -7.50
N ASN A 126 -15.24 -16.33 -8.71
CA ASN A 126 -15.42 -17.36 -9.75
C ASN A 126 -14.55 -18.59 -9.50
N TYR A 127 -13.60 -18.53 -8.55
CA TYR A 127 -12.71 -19.64 -8.17
C TYR A 127 -13.05 -20.20 -6.79
N ARG A 128 -12.60 -21.43 -6.53
CA ARG A 128 -12.68 -22.11 -5.22
C ARG A 128 -11.32 -22.67 -4.83
N CYS A 129 -10.36 -21.78 -4.57
CA CYS A 129 -9.00 -22.18 -4.22
C CYS A 129 -9.00 -23.03 -2.94
N VAL A 130 -8.18 -24.09 -2.92
CA VAL A 130 -8.06 -25.04 -1.79
C VAL A 130 -7.53 -24.39 -0.52
N PHE A 131 -6.84 -23.25 -0.64
CA PHE A 131 -6.29 -22.47 0.46
C PHE A 131 -7.18 -21.27 0.84
N CYS A 132 -8.29 -21.02 0.14
CA CYS A 132 -9.12 -19.85 0.39
C CYS A 132 -10.08 -20.10 1.55
N PHE A 133 -10.01 -19.25 2.59
CA PHE A 133 -10.88 -19.33 3.75
C PHE A 133 -12.39 -19.25 3.37
N GLN A 134 -12.72 -18.52 2.30
CA GLN A 134 -14.10 -18.42 1.81
C GLN A 134 -14.66 -19.76 1.31
N SER A 135 -13.81 -20.63 0.75
CA SER A 135 -14.21 -21.96 0.30
C SER A 135 -14.77 -22.79 1.47
N PHE A 136 -14.22 -22.62 2.68
CA PHE A 136 -14.61 -23.34 3.89
C PHE A 136 -15.78 -22.68 4.65
N LEU A 137 -15.89 -21.35 4.61
CA LEU A 137 -16.94 -20.58 5.31
C LEU A 137 -18.26 -20.42 4.54
N SER A 138 -18.38 -21.00 3.33
CA SER A 138 -19.46 -20.80 2.35
C SER A 138 -20.89 -21.17 2.79
N LYS A 139 -21.13 -21.44 4.09
CA LYS A 139 -22.44 -21.77 4.66
C LYS A 139 -23.40 -20.56 4.71
N ASN A 140 -22.89 -19.32 4.81
CA ASN A 140 -23.73 -18.10 4.90
C ASN A 140 -23.80 -17.31 3.59
N LYS A 141 -24.39 -17.91 2.55
CA LYS A 141 -24.61 -17.26 1.23
C LYS A 141 -25.48 -15.99 1.27
N LYS A 142 -26.24 -15.77 2.35
CA LYS A 142 -27.19 -14.64 2.48
C LYS A 142 -26.53 -13.26 2.45
N MET A 143 -25.26 -13.14 2.82
CA MET A 143 -24.53 -11.86 2.83
C MET A 143 -23.59 -11.71 1.62
N MET A 144 -23.65 -12.63 0.65
CA MET A 144 -22.79 -12.56 -0.53
C MET A 144 -23.41 -11.67 -1.61
N GLY A 145 -22.60 -10.81 -2.22
CA GLY A 145 -23.08 -9.92 -3.28
C GLY A 145 -22.00 -9.00 -3.83
N THR A 146 -22.45 -8.00 -4.59
CA THR A 146 -21.60 -6.94 -5.15
C THR A 146 -22.03 -5.60 -4.59
N MET A 147 -21.07 -4.73 -4.31
CA MET A 147 -21.30 -3.42 -3.71
C MET A 147 -22.14 -2.51 -4.64
N ASN A 148 -23.13 -1.83 -4.05
CA ASN A 148 -23.86 -0.77 -4.72
C ASN A 148 -22.92 0.44 -4.92
N PHE A 149 -22.97 1.05 -6.11
CA PHE A 149 -22.12 2.20 -6.44
C PHE A 149 -22.36 3.43 -5.55
N ASP A 150 -23.59 3.71 -5.14
CA ASP A 150 -23.90 4.85 -4.26
C ASP A 150 -23.31 4.67 -2.86
N LEU A 151 -23.29 3.42 -2.37
CA LEU A 151 -22.59 3.08 -1.12
C LEU A 151 -21.08 3.27 -1.28
N TYR A 152 -20.50 2.80 -2.39
CA TYR A 152 -19.08 3.01 -2.68
C TYR A 152 -18.75 4.50 -2.71
N LYS A 153 -19.55 5.29 -3.42
CA LYS A 153 -19.40 6.74 -3.49
C LYS A 153 -19.39 7.37 -2.10
N LYS A 154 -20.36 7.02 -1.26
CA LYS A 154 -20.43 7.50 0.13
C LYS A 154 -19.15 7.17 0.92
N ILE A 155 -18.66 5.93 0.82
CA ILE A 155 -17.41 5.51 1.50
C ILE A 155 -16.24 6.37 1.03
N ILE A 156 -16.09 6.56 -0.28
CA ILE A 156 -14.97 7.34 -0.85
C ILE A 156 -15.07 8.81 -0.43
N ASP A 157 -16.26 9.40 -0.47
CA ASP A 157 -16.46 10.81 -0.10
C ASP A 157 -16.15 11.07 1.40
N GLU A 158 -16.31 10.06 2.26
CA GLU A 158 -15.96 10.18 3.68
C GLU A 158 -14.44 10.15 3.95
N ILE A 159 -13.67 9.46 3.10
CA ILE A 159 -12.22 9.23 3.28
C ILE A 159 -11.34 10.08 2.35
N ASP A 160 -11.91 10.71 1.33
CA ASP A 160 -11.20 11.58 0.38
C ASP A 160 -10.47 12.71 1.14
N GLY A 161 -9.22 12.97 0.76
CA GLY A 161 -8.32 13.91 1.44
C GLY A 161 -7.80 13.49 2.82
N LYS A 162 -8.26 12.37 3.40
CA LYS A 162 -7.85 11.90 4.75
C LYS A 162 -7.03 10.61 4.69
N VAL A 163 -7.32 9.77 3.71
CA VAL A 163 -6.65 8.49 3.47
C VAL A 163 -5.94 8.53 2.12
N GLY A 164 -4.66 8.19 2.08
CA GLY A 164 -3.86 8.22 0.85
C GLY A 164 -3.92 6.94 0.03
N PHE A 165 -4.26 5.82 0.65
CA PHE A 165 -4.20 4.49 0.03
C PHE A 165 -5.51 3.72 0.18
N ILE A 166 -5.94 3.11 -0.92
CA ILE A 166 -7.05 2.16 -0.91
C ILE A 166 -6.66 0.82 -1.53
N SER A 167 -7.30 -0.24 -1.09
CA SER A 167 -7.21 -1.56 -1.71
C SER A 167 -8.60 -2.12 -2.01
N LEU A 168 -8.83 -2.51 -3.26
CA LEU A 168 -10.00 -3.24 -3.70
C LEU A 168 -9.73 -4.73 -3.56
N ALA A 169 -10.11 -5.28 -2.41
CA ALA A 169 -9.79 -6.65 -2.02
C ALA A 169 -10.75 -7.15 -0.92
N SER A 170 -10.76 -8.46 -0.67
CA SER A 170 -11.13 -9.12 0.59
C SER A 170 -11.42 -10.60 0.27
N ARG A 171 -12.70 -11.00 0.19
CA ARG A 171 -13.10 -12.40 -0.01
C ARG A 171 -13.26 -12.76 -1.49
N GLY A 172 -13.95 -11.91 -2.24
CA GLY A 172 -14.34 -12.19 -3.62
C GLY A 172 -13.31 -11.75 -4.66
N GLU A 173 -13.74 -11.83 -5.92
CA GLU A 173 -13.03 -11.29 -7.08
C GLU A 173 -13.60 -9.89 -7.40
N PRO A 174 -12.82 -8.81 -7.22
CA PRO A 174 -13.27 -7.43 -7.50
C PRO A 174 -13.87 -7.23 -8.89
N PHE A 175 -13.32 -7.87 -9.92
CA PHE A 175 -13.81 -7.70 -11.31
C PHE A 175 -15.17 -8.36 -11.58
N LEU A 176 -15.71 -9.17 -10.66
CA LEU A 176 -17.10 -9.64 -10.74
C LEU A 176 -18.11 -8.57 -10.31
N CYS A 177 -17.67 -7.46 -9.71
CA CYS A 177 -18.54 -6.35 -9.39
C CYS A 177 -19.00 -5.64 -10.68
N LYS A 178 -20.31 -5.69 -10.98
CA LYS A 178 -20.89 -5.02 -12.17
C LYS A 178 -20.55 -3.53 -12.27
N ASN A 179 -20.32 -2.88 -11.13
CA ASN A 179 -19.98 -1.46 -11.04
C ASN A 179 -18.47 -1.18 -11.02
N ILE A 180 -17.60 -2.18 -11.25
CA ILE A 180 -16.14 -2.01 -11.10
C ILE A 180 -15.60 -0.86 -11.95
N ASN A 181 -16.08 -0.68 -13.18
CA ASN A 181 -15.68 0.43 -14.04
C ASN A 181 -16.04 1.80 -13.45
N LYS A 182 -17.22 1.91 -12.81
CA LYS A 182 -17.64 3.16 -12.13
C LYS A 182 -16.78 3.40 -10.89
N ILE A 183 -16.52 2.34 -10.11
CA ILE A 183 -15.65 2.35 -8.94
C ILE A 183 -14.25 2.87 -9.30
N LEU A 184 -13.61 2.28 -10.31
CA LEU A 184 -12.26 2.67 -10.73
C LEU A 184 -12.21 4.12 -11.23
N ARG A 185 -13.19 4.54 -12.03
CA ARG A 185 -13.30 5.94 -12.48
C ARG A 185 -13.50 6.91 -11.31
N TYR A 186 -14.24 6.50 -10.29
CA TYR A 186 -14.54 7.36 -9.14
C TYR A 186 -13.32 7.64 -8.25
N ASN A 187 -12.26 6.82 -8.36
CA ASN A 187 -11.03 6.95 -7.57
C ASN A 187 -10.00 7.91 -8.19
N ILE A 188 -10.17 8.28 -9.46
CA ILE A 188 -9.20 9.10 -10.19
C ILE A 188 -9.01 10.44 -9.47
N GLY A 189 -7.75 10.75 -9.12
CA GLY A 189 -7.36 12.02 -8.50
C GLY A 189 -7.60 12.11 -6.98
N LYS A 190 -8.07 11.04 -6.31
CA LYS A 190 -8.41 11.07 -4.87
C LYS A 190 -7.37 10.42 -3.97
N PHE A 191 -6.64 9.44 -4.49
CA PHE A 191 -5.70 8.64 -3.73
C PHE A 191 -4.31 8.72 -4.34
N VAL A 192 -3.29 8.63 -3.49
CA VAL A 192 -1.89 8.50 -3.90
C VAL A 192 -1.66 7.15 -4.57
N SER A 193 -2.27 6.09 -4.02
CA SER A 193 -2.21 4.76 -4.59
C SER A 193 -3.52 3.99 -4.39
N ALA A 194 -3.96 3.32 -5.45
CA ALA A 194 -5.05 2.36 -5.40
C ALA A 194 -4.55 0.99 -5.85
N LYS A 195 -4.77 -0.03 -5.04
CA LYS A 195 -4.41 -1.42 -5.33
C LYS A 195 -5.66 -2.25 -5.57
N ILE A 196 -5.54 -3.29 -6.39
CA ILE A 196 -6.60 -4.27 -6.63
C ILE A 196 -6.01 -5.67 -6.51
N ASN A 197 -6.67 -6.53 -5.74
CA ASN A 197 -6.28 -7.92 -5.59
C ASN A 197 -7.22 -8.77 -6.45
N THR A 198 -6.72 -9.31 -7.55
CA THR A 198 -7.48 -10.12 -8.49
C THR A 198 -6.82 -11.48 -8.70
N ASN A 199 -7.62 -12.48 -9.05
CA ASN A 199 -7.16 -13.77 -9.55
C ASN A 199 -6.71 -13.74 -11.02
N GLY A 200 -6.94 -12.62 -11.74
CA GLY A 200 -6.46 -12.40 -13.11
C GLY A 200 -7.14 -13.24 -14.19
N SER A 201 -8.32 -13.79 -13.90
CA SER A 201 -9.06 -14.66 -14.84
C SER A 201 -10.06 -13.92 -15.74
N ILE A 202 -10.38 -12.66 -15.43
CA ILE A 202 -11.36 -11.81 -16.12
C ILE A 202 -10.87 -10.37 -16.23
#